data_AF-A0A1Q8KLJ1-F1
#
_entry.id   AF-A0A1Q8KLJ1-F1
#
_cell.length_a   1.000
_cell.length_b   1.000
_cell.length_c   1.000
_cell.angle_alpha   90.00
_cell.angle_beta   90.00
_cell.angle_gamma   90.00
#
_symmetry.space_group_name_H-M   'P 1'
#
loop_
_entity.id
_entity.type
_entity.pdbx_description
1 polymer ?
#
loop_
_entity_poly.entity_id
_entity_poly.type
_entity_poly.pdbx_seq_one_letter_code
_entity_poly.pdbx_strand_id
1 'polypeptide(L)' 'MRERDQIRESLNDADLTMRRAIRDAAAAGVSQVELAELTGHHRNTVRRILDGERMA' A
#
# COMPACT_ATOMS: atom_id res chain seq x y z
N MET A 1 23.11 -2.29 -16.06
CA MET A 1 22.72 -2.85 -14.75
C MET A 1 22.30 -1.78 -13.76
N ARG A 2 23.04 -0.66 -13.61
CA ARG A 2 22.73 0.42 -12.66
C ARG A 2 21.33 1.04 -12.80
N GLU A 3 20.90 1.35 -14.03
CA GLU A 3 19.62 2.04 -14.26
C GLU A 3 18.39 1.18 -13.91
N ARG A 4 18.42 -0.11 -14.24
CA ARG A 4 17.33 -1.04 -13.91
C ARG A 4 17.16 -1.21 -12.40
N ASP A 5 18.27 -1.27 -11.66
CA ASP A 5 18.22 -1.47 -10.21
C ASP A 5 17.73 -0.19 -9.50
N GLN A 6 18.11 0.99 -10.00
CA GLN A 6 17.54 2.28 -9.55
C GLN A 6 16.02 2.38 -9.80
N ILE A 7 15.54 1.93 -10.96
CA ILE A 7 14.10 1.91 -11.26
C ILE A 7 13.37 0.96 -10.29
N ARG A 8 13.95 -0.20 -9.97
CA ARG A 8 13.36 -1.13 -9.00
C ARG A 8 13.27 -0.54 -7.60
N GLU A 9 14.32 0.15 -7.17
CA GLU A 9 14.34 0.85 -5.88
C GLU A 9 13.27 1.94 -5.81
N SER A 10 13.17 2.77 -6.85
CA SER A 10 12.13 3.80 -6.98
C SER A 10 10.71 3.21 -6.94
N LEU A 11 10.48 2.07 -7.62
CA LEU A 11 9.20 1.37 -7.56
C LEU A 11 8.88 0.82 -6.16
N ASN A 12 9.88 0.32 -5.43
CA ASN A 12 9.69 -0.16 -4.06
C ASN A 12 9.33 0.99 -3.11
N ASP A 13 9.98 2.15 -3.25
CA ASP A 13 9.69 3.33 -2.43
C ASP A 13 8.28 3.88 -2.70
N ALA A 14 7.86 3.87 -3.95
CA ALA A 14 6.50 4.24 -4.34
C ALA A 14 5.45 3.27 -3.74
N ASP A 15 5.69 1.95 -3.82
CA ASP A 15 4.82 0.94 -3.19
C ASP A 15 4.76 1.13 -1.66
N LEU A 16 5.90 1.40 -1.01
CA LEU A 16 5.95 1.65 0.42
C LEU A 16 5.13 2.90 0.81
N THR A 17 5.27 3.97 0.04
CA THR A 17 4.54 5.24 0.25
C THR A 17 3.05 5.03 0.09
N MET A 18 2.63 4.32 -0.96
CA MET A 18 1.22 4.00 -1.20
C MET A 18 0.64 3.17 -0.06
N ARG A 19 1.37 2.16 0.42
CA ARG A 19 0.91 1.33 1.55
C ARG A 19 0.76 2.12 2.84
N ARG A 20 1.64 3.09 3.11
CA ARG A 20 1.51 4.00 4.25
C ARG A 20 0.24 4.84 4.13
N ALA A 21 -0.01 5.45 2.97
CA ALA A 21 -1.23 6.23 2.74
C ALA A 21 -2.52 5.41 2.94
N ILE A 22 -2.55 4.15 2.49
CA ILE A 22 -3.67 3.22 2.73
C ILE A 22 -3.90 3.01 4.24
N ARG A 23 -2.82 2.86 5.01
CA ARG A 23 -2.91 2.66 6.47
C ARG A 23 -3.37 3.92 7.20
N ASP A 24 -2.83 5.09 6.84
CA ASP A 24 -3.23 6.37 7.43
C ASP A 24 -4.72 6.65 7.19
N ALA A 25 -5.20 6.37 5.99
CA ALA A 25 -6.62 6.49 5.66
C ALA A 25 -7.49 5.49 6.46
N ALA A 26 -7.04 4.24 6.60
CA ALA A 26 -7.73 3.26 7.45
C ALA A 26 -7.79 3.70 8.93
N ALA A 27 -6.70 4.28 9.46
CA ALA A 27 -6.64 4.83 10.81
C ALA A 27 -7.57 6.04 11.00
N ALA A 28 -7.80 6.82 9.93
CA ALA A 28 -8.80 7.89 9.89
C ALA A 28 -10.26 7.39 9.76
N GLY A 29 -10.48 6.07 9.69
CA GLY A 29 -11.80 5.45 9.65
C GLY A 29 -12.33 5.14 8.24
N VAL A 30 -11.52 5.32 7.19
CA VAL A 30 -11.91 4.96 5.82
C VAL A 30 -12.09 3.43 5.73
N SER A 31 -13.21 3.00 5.14
CA SER A 31 -13.54 1.58 5.06
C SER A 31 -12.63 0.84 4.07
N GLN A 32 -12.42 -0.47 4.27
CA GLN A 32 -11.64 -1.29 3.33
C GLN A 32 -12.22 -1.32 1.90
N VAL A 33 -13.52 -1.12 1.76
CA VAL A 33 -14.20 -1.08 0.46
C VAL A 33 -13.85 0.22 -0.26
N GLU A 34 -13.99 1.34 0.44
CA GLU A 34 -13.65 2.66 -0.09
C GLU A 34 -12.15 2.76 -0.44
N LEU A 35 -11.27 2.19 0.40
CA LEU A 35 -9.83 2.11 0.08
C LEU A 35 -9.56 1.29 -1.20
N ALA A 36 -10.29 0.20 -1.42
CA ALA A 36 -10.15 -0.62 -2.62
C ALA A 36 -10.59 0.16 -3.88
N GLU A 37 -11.67 0.93 -3.77
CA GLU A 37 -12.15 1.81 -4.84
C GLU A 37 -11.17 2.94 -5.14
N LEU A 38 -10.68 3.64 -4.12
CA LEU A 38 -9.76 4.77 -4.25
C LEU A 38 -8.39 4.37 -4.82
N THR A 39 -7.89 3.20 -4.43
CA THR A 39 -6.55 2.73 -4.84
C THR A 39 -6.56 1.85 -6.08
N GLY A 40 -7.75 1.41 -6.54
CA GLY A 40 -7.89 0.42 -7.60
C GLY A 40 -7.40 -0.97 -7.23
N HIS A 41 -7.05 -1.21 -5.96
CA HIS A 41 -6.65 -2.51 -5.48
C HIS A 41 -7.84 -3.42 -5.22
N HIS A 42 -7.61 -4.72 -5.36
CA HIS A 42 -8.59 -5.70 -4.88
C HIS A 42 -8.71 -5.60 -3.34
N ARG A 43 -9.92 -5.79 -2.81
CA ARG A 43 -10.20 -5.71 -1.36
C ARG A 43 -9.28 -6.61 -0.51
N ASN A 44 -8.95 -7.80 -1.00
CA ASN A 44 -7.99 -8.69 -0.32
C ASN A 44 -6.57 -8.13 -0.25
N THR A 45 -6.15 -7.34 -1.25
CA THR A 45 -4.86 -6.66 -1.24
C THR A 45 -4.84 -5.57 -0.17
N VAL A 46 -5.90 -4.75 -0.11
CA VAL A 46 -6.07 -3.76 0.97
C VAL A 46 -6.03 -4.44 2.33
N ARG A 47 -6.81 -5.51 2.52
CA ARG A 47 -6.79 -6.30 3.77
C ARG A 47 -5.38 -6.77 4.14
N ARG A 48 -4.62 -7.33 3.20
CA ARG A 48 -3.24 -7.78 3.45
C ARG A 48 -2.29 -6.63 3.82
N ILE A 49 -2.45 -5.46 3.21
CA ILE A 49 -1.65 -4.27 3.53
C ILE A 49 -1.92 -3.80 4.97
N LEU A 50 -3.18 -3.88 5.42
CA LEU A 50 -3.57 -3.54 6.79
C LEU A 50 -3.16 -4.61 7.81
N ASP A 51 -3.30 -5.89 7.47
CA ASP A 51 -2.96 -7.02 8.35
C ASP A 51 -1.44 -7.14 8.56
N GLY A 52 -0.61 -6.72 7.58
CA GLY A 52 0.85 -6.86 7.62
C GLY A 52 1.55 -6.09 8.75
N GLU A 53 0.92 -5.06 9.33
CA GLU A 53 1.47 -4.32 10.49
C GLU A 53 1.09 -4.95 11.85
N ARG A 54 0.10 -5.85 11.91
CA ARG A 54 -0.29 -6.50 13.19
C ARG A 54 0.71 -7.57 13.66
N MET A 55 1.68 -7.95 12.82
CA MET A 55 2.66 -9.01 13.11
C MET A 55 4.11 -8.51 13.24
N ALA A 56 4.35 -7.19 13.21
CA ALA A 56 5.65 -6.55 13.44
C ALA A 56 5.57 -5.66 14.68
#